data_AF-A0A7I7ZVG4-F1
#
_entry.id   AF-A0A7I7ZVG4-F1
#
_cell.length_a   1.000
_cell.length_b   1.000
_cell.length_c   1.000
_cell.angle_alpha   90.00
_cell.angle_beta   90.00
_cell.angle_gamma   90.00
#
_symmetry.space_group_name_H-M   'P 1'
#
loop_
_entity.id
_entity.type
_entity.pdbx_description
1 polymer ?
#
loop_
_entity_poly.entity_id
_entity_poly.type
_entity_poly.pdbx_seq_one_letter_code
_entity_poly.pdbx_strand_id
1 'polypeptide(L)'
;MVRMSEQGTAADSAADDRLAWLRKSAAEGQSGAVDSAWSWIVELSTLADNDADSAEAQLNDLFRLGTPPVDLDGPTEGILVMTTTNPALDTVTRAVTALWMPWQGKRFDSDSGTGDNRLTRSTGLVGKLLWPLYSMRDAESGKLAFDFDTYVEAGKDDPDRQVMVIDYANVESNPRLVIRSIRDELVELVPGVYLGKILFNTGSDRYSKIGYFALRTPR
;
A
#
# COMPACT_ATOMS: atom_id res chain seq x y z
N MET A 1 -35.80 8.61 -9.14
CA MET A 1 -34.62 8.06 -8.45
C MET A 1 -33.72 7.42 -9.51
N VAL A 2 -33.08 8.25 -10.35
CA VAL A 2 -32.14 7.85 -11.42
C VAL A 2 -31.20 9.05 -11.57
N ARG A 3 -30.06 9.04 -10.85
CA ARG A 3 -29.00 10.05 -10.97
C ARG A 3 -27.67 9.61 -10.36
N MET A 4 -27.67 8.57 -9.52
CA MET A 4 -26.45 8.03 -8.91
C MET A 4 -25.67 7.09 -9.85
N SER A 5 -26.29 6.51 -10.89
CA SER A 5 -25.62 5.55 -11.79
C SER A 5 -24.78 6.20 -12.89
N GLU A 6 -25.19 7.38 -13.38
CA GLU A 6 -24.47 8.06 -14.48
C GLU A 6 -23.21 8.78 -13.99
N GLN A 7 -23.19 9.26 -12.75
CA GLN A 7 -22.01 9.92 -12.16
C GLN A 7 -20.88 8.94 -11.85
N GLY A 8 -21.19 7.73 -11.36
CA GLY A 8 -20.18 6.69 -11.14
C GLY A 8 -19.50 6.26 -12.44
N THR A 9 -20.28 5.96 -13.49
CA THR A 9 -19.75 5.52 -14.79
C THR A 9 -18.83 6.55 -15.44
N ALA A 10 -19.14 7.85 -15.31
CA ALA A 10 -18.32 8.92 -15.86
C ALA A 10 -17.01 9.14 -15.08
N ALA A 11 -17.06 9.05 -13.75
CA ALA A 11 -15.86 9.15 -12.91
C ALA A 11 -14.90 7.97 -13.15
N ASP A 12 -15.46 6.75 -13.24
CA ASP A 12 -14.70 5.53 -13.58
C ASP A 12 -13.99 5.68 -14.93
N SER A 13 -14.70 6.20 -15.96
CA SER A 13 -14.12 6.42 -17.28
C SER A 13 -13.00 7.47 -17.29
N ALA A 14 -13.09 8.50 -16.45
CA ALA A 14 -12.08 9.54 -16.37
C ALA A 14 -10.78 9.03 -15.70
N ALA A 15 -10.90 8.19 -14.67
CA ALA A 15 -9.76 7.57 -14.02
C ALA A 15 -9.04 6.59 -14.96
N ASP A 16 -9.80 5.77 -15.70
CA ASP A 16 -9.27 4.85 -16.70
C ASP A 16 -8.53 5.60 -17.82
N ASP A 17 -9.16 6.62 -18.41
CA ASP A 17 -8.54 7.44 -19.47
C ASP A 17 -7.25 8.13 -18.99
N ARG A 18 -7.25 8.69 -17.77
CA ARG A 18 -6.06 9.32 -17.18
C ARG A 18 -4.94 8.31 -16.99
N LEU A 19 -5.25 7.13 -16.44
CA LEU A 19 -4.24 6.09 -16.21
C LEU A 19 -3.71 5.51 -17.53
N ALA A 20 -4.57 5.27 -18.50
CA ALA A 20 -4.20 4.81 -19.83
C ALA A 20 -3.24 5.80 -20.52
N TRP A 21 -3.53 7.09 -20.42
CA TRP A 21 -2.64 8.14 -20.90
C TRP A 21 -1.29 8.12 -20.16
N LEU A 22 -1.28 8.02 -18.82
CA LEU A 22 -0.04 7.96 -18.03
C LEU A 22 0.83 6.74 -18.39
N ARG A 23 0.21 5.57 -18.56
CA ARG A 23 0.89 4.33 -18.99
C ARG A 23 1.54 4.50 -20.35
N LYS A 24 0.79 5.03 -21.32
CA LYS A 24 1.30 5.30 -22.67
C LYS A 24 2.47 6.30 -22.63
N SER A 25 2.31 7.41 -21.92
CA SER A 25 3.34 8.44 -21.79
C SER A 25 4.61 7.89 -21.12
N ALA A 26 4.48 7.06 -20.08
CA ALA A 26 5.61 6.40 -19.44
C ALA A 26 6.33 5.42 -20.39
N ALA A 27 5.58 4.62 -21.16
CA ALA A 27 6.14 3.70 -22.15
C ALA A 27 6.88 4.41 -23.30
N GLU A 28 6.42 5.61 -23.67
CA GLU A 28 7.06 6.47 -24.67
C GLU A 28 8.24 7.28 -24.11
N GLY A 29 8.57 7.13 -22.82
CA GLY A 29 9.68 7.83 -22.17
C GLY A 29 9.42 9.32 -21.94
N GLN A 30 8.15 9.76 -21.95
CA GLN A 30 7.80 11.15 -21.68
C GLN A 30 8.17 11.50 -20.23
N SER A 31 9.09 12.45 -20.07
CA SER A 31 9.54 12.91 -18.76
C SER A 31 8.35 13.41 -17.94
N GLY A 32 8.20 12.92 -16.72
CA GLY A 32 7.18 13.37 -15.78
C GLY A 32 5.88 12.54 -15.76
N ALA A 33 5.70 11.54 -16.63
CA ALA A 33 4.52 10.66 -16.55
C ALA A 33 4.46 9.89 -15.21
N VAL A 34 5.60 9.31 -14.80
CA VAL A 34 5.74 8.62 -13.51
C VAL A 34 5.52 9.59 -12.33
N ASP A 35 6.06 10.81 -12.42
CA ASP A 35 5.82 11.86 -11.41
C ASP A 35 4.35 12.27 -11.33
N SER A 36 3.67 12.35 -12.48
CA SER A 36 2.26 12.70 -12.53
C SER A 36 1.38 11.62 -11.91
N ALA A 37 1.74 10.34 -12.08
CA ALA A 37 1.06 9.23 -11.42
C ALA A 37 1.25 9.30 -9.90
N TRP A 38 2.49 9.55 -9.43
CA TRP A 38 2.77 9.72 -8.01
C TRP A 38 2.03 10.93 -7.40
N SER A 39 2.07 12.07 -8.08
CA SER A 39 1.37 13.29 -7.64
C SER A 39 -0.14 13.07 -7.55
N TRP A 40 -0.74 12.28 -8.43
CA TRP A 40 -2.16 11.95 -8.33
C TRP A 40 -2.49 11.21 -7.02
N ILE A 41 -1.65 10.26 -6.61
CA ILE A 41 -1.84 9.58 -5.32
C ILE A 41 -1.71 10.57 -4.15
N VAL A 42 -0.75 11.50 -4.22
CA VAL A 42 -0.57 12.54 -3.20
C VAL A 42 -1.77 13.50 -3.14
N GLU A 43 -2.34 13.86 -4.28
CA GLU A 43 -3.59 14.63 -4.37
C GLU A 43 -4.75 13.90 -3.69
N LEU A 44 -4.89 12.59 -3.91
CA LEU A 44 -5.91 11.76 -3.26
C LEU A 44 -5.69 11.64 -1.74
N SER A 45 -4.43 11.58 -1.30
CA SER A 45 -4.08 11.65 0.14
C SER A 45 -4.54 12.98 0.75
N THR A 46 -4.30 14.10 0.05
CA THR A 46 -4.75 15.43 0.49
C THR A 46 -6.27 15.56 0.47
N LEU A 47 -6.95 14.92 -0.49
CA LEU A 47 -8.40 14.86 -0.53
C LEU A 47 -8.95 14.11 0.69
N ALA A 48 -8.30 13.03 1.12
CA ALA A 48 -8.75 12.21 2.26
C ALA A 48 -8.84 13.01 3.57
N ASP A 49 -8.05 14.06 3.74
CA ASP A 49 -8.12 14.96 4.90
C ASP A 49 -9.43 15.77 4.96
N ASN A 50 -10.08 15.97 3.82
CA ASN A 50 -11.28 16.81 3.68
C ASN A 50 -12.54 16.01 3.31
N ASP A 51 -12.38 14.93 2.56
CA ASP A 51 -13.44 14.06 2.04
C ASP A 51 -12.90 12.62 1.88
N ALA A 52 -12.84 11.91 3.01
CA ALA A 52 -12.31 10.55 3.08
C ALA A 52 -13.10 9.55 2.21
N ASP A 53 -14.42 9.70 2.12
CA ASP A 53 -15.28 8.80 1.34
C ASP A 53 -14.99 8.94 -0.17
N SER A 54 -14.90 10.19 -0.67
CA SER A 54 -14.56 10.44 -2.07
C SER A 54 -13.12 10.04 -2.41
N ALA A 55 -12.18 10.21 -1.48
CA ALA A 55 -10.80 9.76 -1.67
C ALA A 55 -10.71 8.23 -1.69
N GLU A 56 -11.38 7.55 -0.76
CA GLU A 56 -11.42 6.08 -0.70
C GLU A 56 -12.02 5.48 -1.98
N ALA A 57 -13.12 6.05 -2.49
CA ALA A 57 -13.73 5.61 -3.74
C ALA A 57 -12.74 5.71 -4.91
N GLN A 58 -12.13 6.89 -5.11
CA GLN A 58 -11.18 7.10 -6.20
C GLN A 58 -9.90 6.26 -6.07
N LEU A 59 -9.41 6.03 -4.85
CA LEU A 59 -8.28 5.13 -4.61
C LEU A 59 -8.66 3.68 -4.92
N ASN A 60 -9.89 3.27 -4.63
CA ASN A 60 -10.38 1.95 -4.98
C ASN A 60 -10.47 1.76 -6.50
N ASP A 61 -11.00 2.75 -7.21
CA ASP A 61 -11.10 2.71 -8.68
C ASP A 61 -9.71 2.62 -9.30
N LEU A 62 -8.77 3.45 -8.83
CA LEU A 62 -7.38 3.42 -9.28
C LEU A 62 -6.70 2.07 -8.96
N PHE A 63 -6.95 1.49 -7.78
CA PHE A 63 -6.42 0.17 -7.41
C PHE A 63 -6.96 -0.93 -8.33
N ARG A 64 -8.26 -0.92 -8.64
CA ARG A 64 -8.90 -1.92 -9.50
C ARG A 64 -8.42 -1.86 -10.96
N LEU A 65 -7.89 -0.72 -11.40
CA LEU A 65 -7.27 -0.53 -12.71
C LEU A 65 -5.79 -0.99 -12.77
N GLY A 66 -5.16 -1.21 -11.62
CA GLY A 66 -3.79 -1.69 -11.51
C GLY A 66 -3.64 -3.18 -11.86
N THR A 67 -2.40 -3.60 -12.05
CA THR A 67 -2.02 -5.01 -12.27
C THR A 67 -1.01 -5.45 -11.24
N PRO A 68 -0.94 -6.74 -10.85
CA PRO A 68 0.08 -7.18 -9.90
C PRO A 68 1.49 -6.94 -10.48
N PRO A 69 2.43 -6.35 -9.73
CA PRO A 69 3.82 -6.26 -10.16
C PRO A 69 4.42 -7.67 -10.28
N VAL A 70 5.27 -7.88 -11.30
CA VAL A 70 5.85 -9.20 -11.61
C VAL A 70 7.37 -9.27 -11.43
N ASP A 71 8.04 -8.12 -11.35
CA ASP A 71 9.50 -7.97 -11.31
C ASP A 71 9.95 -6.87 -10.33
N LEU A 72 9.10 -6.54 -9.35
CA LEU A 72 9.43 -5.56 -8.32
C LEU A 72 10.55 -6.06 -7.43
N ASP A 73 11.72 -5.44 -7.57
CA ASP A 73 12.94 -5.78 -6.85
C ASP A 73 13.62 -4.53 -6.27
N GLY A 74 14.29 -4.69 -5.13
CA GLY A 74 15.05 -3.63 -4.48
C GLY A 74 14.20 -2.69 -3.62
N PRO A 75 14.80 -1.57 -3.16
CA PRO A 75 14.15 -0.63 -2.25
C PRO A 75 13.09 0.22 -2.96
N THR A 76 12.05 0.59 -2.22
CA THR A 76 11.00 1.55 -2.62
C THR A 76 10.92 2.69 -1.61
N GLU A 77 10.44 3.83 -2.07
CA GLU A 77 10.00 4.96 -1.22
C GLU A 77 8.48 4.89 -1.04
N GLY A 78 7.99 5.11 0.17
CA GLY A 78 6.59 4.92 0.50
C GLY A 78 5.90 6.11 1.17
N ILE A 79 4.59 6.22 0.97
CA ILE A 79 3.70 7.10 1.74
C ILE A 79 2.49 6.32 2.26
N LEU A 80 2.01 6.69 3.45
CA LEU A 80 0.64 6.37 3.87
C LEU A 80 -0.29 7.31 3.11
N VAL A 81 -1.23 6.77 2.35
CA VAL A 81 -2.14 7.59 1.56
C VAL A 81 -3.33 7.99 2.42
N MET A 82 -3.96 7.03 3.09
CA MET A 82 -5.02 7.27 4.06
C MET A 82 -5.24 6.06 4.97
N THR A 83 -5.86 6.27 6.12
CA THR A 83 -6.43 5.20 6.96
C THR A 83 -7.94 5.27 6.92
N THR A 84 -8.62 4.13 6.91
CA THR A 84 -10.09 4.11 6.99
C THR A 84 -10.55 4.37 8.41
N THR A 85 -11.53 5.25 8.58
CA THR A 85 -12.18 5.55 9.86
C THR A 85 -13.24 4.49 10.17
N ASN A 86 -12.84 3.32 10.66
CA ASN A 86 -13.76 2.39 11.28
C ASN A 86 -13.63 2.49 12.83
N PRO A 87 -14.62 3.05 13.54
CA PRO A 87 -14.56 3.19 14.99
C PRO A 87 -14.35 1.86 15.74
N ALA A 88 -14.84 0.75 15.17
CA ALA A 88 -14.64 -0.58 15.75
C ALA A 88 -13.19 -1.08 15.64
N LEU A 89 -12.38 -0.47 14.77
CA LEU A 89 -10.97 -0.80 14.56
C LEU A 89 -10.02 0.34 15.00
N ASP A 90 -10.52 1.41 15.64
CA ASP A 90 -9.74 2.63 15.93
C ASP A 90 -8.43 2.35 16.70
N THR A 91 -8.43 1.37 17.61
CA THR A 91 -7.20 0.96 18.33
C THR A 91 -6.18 0.30 17.40
N VAL A 92 -6.63 -0.54 16.46
CA VAL A 92 -5.78 -1.18 15.45
C VAL A 92 -5.27 -0.12 14.47
N THR A 93 -6.15 0.76 13.99
CA THR A 93 -5.79 1.86 13.11
C THR A 93 -4.74 2.75 13.75
N ARG A 94 -4.90 3.16 15.01
CA ARG A 94 -3.88 3.93 15.75
C ARG A 94 -2.56 3.20 15.89
N ALA A 95 -2.57 1.89 16.15
CA ALA A 95 -1.36 1.09 16.24
C ALA A 95 -0.63 1.02 14.88
N VAL A 96 -1.37 0.87 13.78
CA VAL A 96 -0.83 0.90 12.41
C VAL A 96 -0.34 2.30 12.03
N THR A 97 -1.05 3.36 12.40
CA THR A 97 -0.57 4.74 12.20
C THR A 97 0.73 5.00 12.98
N ALA A 98 0.83 4.52 14.21
CA ALA A 98 2.04 4.65 15.03
C ALA A 98 3.23 3.83 14.46
N LEU A 99 2.95 2.68 13.83
CA LEU A 99 3.92 1.87 13.08
C LEU A 99 4.48 2.62 11.85
N TRP A 100 3.70 3.53 11.27
CA TRP A 100 4.00 4.18 9.99
C TRP A 100 4.81 5.49 10.08
N MET A 101 4.82 6.16 11.23
CA MET A 101 5.57 7.42 11.39
C MET A 101 7.11 7.35 11.26
N PRO A 102 7.77 6.17 11.33
CA PRO A 102 9.15 5.99 10.87
C PRO A 102 9.30 5.29 9.52
N TRP A 103 8.21 4.91 8.85
CA TRP A 103 8.26 4.08 7.64
C TRP A 103 8.74 4.88 6.42
N GLN A 104 9.65 4.27 5.65
CA GLN A 104 10.25 4.88 4.46
C GLN A 104 9.80 4.19 3.16
N GLY A 105 9.18 3.01 3.25
CA GLY A 105 8.87 2.15 2.12
C GLY A 105 9.17 0.69 2.42
N LYS A 106 9.28 -0.12 1.38
CA LYS A 106 9.61 -1.56 1.47
C LYS A 106 10.81 -1.89 0.61
N ARG A 107 11.41 -3.05 0.81
CA ARG A 107 12.40 -3.62 -0.09
C ARG A 107 11.89 -5.00 -0.50
N PHE A 108 12.00 -5.30 -1.78
CA PHE A 108 11.56 -6.56 -2.36
C PHE A 108 12.76 -7.34 -2.87
N ASP A 109 12.64 -8.65 -2.81
CA ASP A 109 13.52 -9.63 -3.42
C ASP A 109 12.63 -10.52 -4.29
N SER A 110 12.61 -10.21 -5.58
CA SER A 110 11.74 -10.85 -6.56
C SER A 110 12.09 -12.31 -6.81
N ASP A 111 13.38 -12.66 -6.70
CA ASP A 111 13.88 -14.02 -6.92
C ASP A 111 13.39 -14.99 -5.84
N SER A 112 13.37 -14.54 -4.58
CA SER A 112 12.92 -15.35 -3.44
C SER A 112 11.42 -15.20 -3.12
N GLY A 113 10.74 -14.20 -3.69
CA GLY A 113 9.38 -13.86 -3.34
C GLY A 113 9.28 -13.39 -1.89
N THR A 114 10.21 -12.53 -1.46
CA THR A 114 10.26 -12.02 -0.08
C THR A 114 10.56 -10.54 -0.03
N GLY A 115 10.54 -9.96 1.17
CA GLY A 115 11.01 -8.59 1.38
C GLY A 115 10.93 -8.15 2.83
N ASP A 116 11.18 -6.86 3.05
CA ASP A 116 11.13 -6.24 4.36
C ASP A 116 10.68 -4.77 4.31
N ASN A 117 10.15 -4.27 5.42
CA ASN A 117 9.83 -2.85 5.57
C ASN A 117 11.09 -2.05 5.92
N ARG A 118 11.23 -0.90 5.29
CA ARG A 118 12.31 0.06 5.52
C ARG A 118 11.83 1.13 6.48
N LEU A 119 12.59 1.36 7.54
CA LEU A 119 12.30 2.33 8.59
C LEU A 119 13.46 3.32 8.75
N THR A 120 13.19 4.52 9.26
CA THR A 120 14.22 5.55 9.55
C THR A 120 15.18 5.10 10.66
N ARG A 121 16.34 5.78 10.79
CA ARG A 121 17.29 5.47 11.88
C ARG A 121 16.75 5.83 13.27
N SER A 122 15.85 6.81 13.38
CA SER A 122 15.30 7.30 14.64
C SER A 122 14.26 6.37 15.28
N THR A 123 13.89 5.26 14.63
CA THR A 123 12.85 4.34 15.08
C THR A 123 13.21 3.56 16.36
N GLY A 124 14.47 3.55 16.80
CA GLY A 124 14.91 2.73 17.94
C GLY A 124 14.15 2.97 19.25
N LEU A 125 13.62 4.18 19.48
CA LEU A 125 12.82 4.50 20.67
C LEU A 125 11.34 4.09 20.53
N VAL A 126 10.72 4.41 19.39
CA VAL A 126 9.31 4.04 19.10
C VAL A 126 9.16 2.53 18.97
N GLY A 127 10.11 1.87 18.32
CA GLY A 127 10.13 0.42 18.13
C GLY A 127 10.23 -0.35 19.45
N LYS A 128 11.06 0.10 20.40
CA LYS A 128 11.16 -0.53 21.74
C LYS A 128 9.90 -0.34 22.59
N LEU A 129 9.16 0.75 22.38
CA LEU A 129 7.90 0.99 23.10
C LEU A 129 6.78 0.07 22.60
N LEU A 130 6.64 -0.06 21.28
CA LEU A 130 5.56 -0.84 20.66
C LEU A 130 5.90 -2.34 20.58
N TRP A 131 7.16 -2.69 20.37
CA TRP A 131 7.64 -4.08 20.26
C TRP A 131 8.96 -4.28 21.02
N PRO A 132 8.95 -4.27 22.36
CA PRO A 132 10.17 -4.36 23.18
C PRO A 132 10.99 -5.63 22.95
N LEU A 133 10.36 -6.69 22.43
CA LEU A 133 10.98 -7.99 22.15
C LEU A 133 11.33 -8.20 20.67
N TYR A 134 10.99 -7.26 19.78
CA TYR A 134 11.30 -7.38 18.35
C TYR A 134 12.63 -6.72 18.03
N SER A 135 13.48 -7.41 17.27
CA SER A 135 14.79 -6.90 16.85
C SER A 135 14.76 -6.52 15.38
N MET A 136 15.10 -5.27 15.08
CA MET A 136 15.25 -4.75 13.72
C MET A 136 16.69 -4.93 13.23
N ARG A 137 16.87 -5.15 11.93
CA ARG A 137 18.19 -5.26 11.29
C ARG A 137 18.70 -3.88 10.90
N ASP A 138 20.00 -3.64 11.07
CA ASP A 138 20.66 -2.42 10.59
C ASP A 138 20.81 -2.45 9.06
N ALA A 139 20.61 -1.29 8.43
CA ALA A 139 20.89 -1.07 7.01
C ALA A 139 21.50 0.32 6.80
N GLU A 140 22.14 0.52 5.65
CA GLU A 140 22.85 1.77 5.34
C GLU A 140 21.94 3.00 5.50
N SER A 141 20.70 2.96 5.03
CA SER A 141 19.77 4.10 5.08
C SER A 141 18.78 4.07 6.26
N GLY A 142 18.96 3.19 7.26
CA GLY A 142 17.92 3.02 8.29
C GLY A 142 17.92 1.66 8.98
N LYS A 143 16.71 1.14 9.19
CA LYS A 143 16.45 -0.19 9.74
C LYS A 143 15.60 -0.99 8.76
N LEU A 144 15.78 -2.30 8.78
CA LEU A 144 14.89 -3.26 8.13
C LEU A 144 14.10 -4.00 9.21
N ALA A 145 12.81 -4.15 8.96
CA ALA A 145 11.86 -4.72 9.91
C ALA A 145 10.71 -5.39 9.17
N PHE A 146 9.99 -6.24 9.89
CA PHE A 146 8.77 -6.91 9.44
C PHE A 146 8.97 -7.57 8.07
N ASP A 147 9.71 -8.67 8.08
CA ASP A 147 9.94 -9.47 6.88
C ASP A 147 8.59 -10.01 6.39
N PHE A 148 8.45 -10.22 5.09
CA PHE A 148 7.22 -10.71 4.47
C PHE A 148 7.52 -11.62 3.27
N ASP A 149 6.55 -12.46 2.94
CA ASP A 149 6.52 -13.23 1.69
C ASP A 149 5.66 -12.49 0.65
N THR A 150 5.96 -12.69 -0.64
CA THR A 150 5.19 -12.14 -1.76
C THR A 150 4.77 -13.22 -2.75
N TYR A 151 3.55 -13.07 -3.26
CA TYR A 151 2.99 -13.96 -4.29
C TYR A 151 1.77 -13.31 -4.94
N VAL A 152 1.35 -13.80 -6.10
CA VAL A 152 0.14 -13.32 -6.78
C VAL A 152 -1.06 -14.15 -6.36
N GLU A 153 -2.14 -13.49 -5.95
CA GLU A 153 -3.41 -14.11 -5.58
C GLU A 153 -4.58 -13.19 -5.96
N ALA A 154 -5.81 -13.72 -5.92
CA ALA A 154 -7.00 -12.89 -5.90
C ALA A 154 -7.02 -11.99 -4.66
N GLY A 155 -7.45 -10.74 -4.81
CA GLY A 155 -7.61 -9.80 -3.70
C GLY A 155 -8.67 -10.26 -2.70
N LYS A 156 -8.48 -9.94 -1.41
CA LYS A 156 -9.48 -10.21 -0.36
C LYS A 156 -10.59 -9.15 -0.35
N ASP A 157 -10.27 -7.91 -0.71
CA ASP A 157 -11.24 -6.81 -0.85
C ASP A 157 -11.87 -6.79 -2.26
N ASP A 158 -11.10 -7.16 -3.29
CA ASP A 158 -11.54 -7.27 -4.70
C ASP A 158 -11.24 -8.67 -5.29
N PRO A 159 -12.09 -9.69 -5.05
CA PRO A 159 -11.81 -11.06 -5.49
C PRO A 159 -11.76 -11.27 -7.00
N ASP A 160 -12.27 -10.32 -7.78
CA ASP A 160 -12.21 -10.33 -9.24
C ASP A 160 -10.88 -9.78 -9.81
N ARG A 161 -9.95 -9.34 -8.95
CA ARG A 161 -8.65 -8.76 -9.32
C ARG A 161 -7.51 -9.61 -8.80
N GLN A 162 -6.44 -9.73 -9.59
CA GLN A 162 -5.17 -10.29 -9.12
C GLN A 162 -4.31 -9.17 -8.54
N VAL A 163 -3.65 -9.46 -7.42
CA VAL A 163 -2.80 -8.52 -6.69
C VAL A 163 -1.51 -9.23 -6.28
N MET A 164 -0.42 -8.49 -6.10
CA MET A 164 0.72 -9.02 -5.35
C MET A 164 0.39 -8.90 -3.87
N VAL A 165 0.30 -10.04 -3.20
CA VAL A 165 0.14 -10.14 -1.75
C VAL A 165 1.50 -9.89 -1.09
N ILE A 166 1.47 -9.17 0.02
CA ILE A 166 2.57 -9.03 0.96
C ILE A 166 2.07 -9.64 2.27
N ASP A 167 2.51 -10.87 2.53
CA ASP A 167 2.05 -11.69 3.66
C ASP A 167 3.04 -11.69 4.81
N TYR A 168 2.57 -11.30 5.99
CA TYR A 168 3.36 -11.28 7.23
C TYR A 168 3.05 -12.46 8.15
N ALA A 169 2.00 -13.24 7.87
CA ALA A 169 1.39 -14.16 8.82
C ALA A 169 2.33 -15.31 9.20
N ASN A 170 3.09 -15.82 8.22
CA ASN A 170 3.91 -17.01 8.36
C ASN A 170 5.37 -16.72 8.77
N VAL A 171 5.75 -15.45 8.89
CA VAL A 171 7.09 -15.04 9.30
C VAL A 171 7.24 -15.15 10.82
N GLU A 172 8.01 -16.14 11.29
CA GLU A 172 8.15 -16.45 12.71
C GLU A 172 8.84 -15.36 13.54
N SER A 173 9.66 -14.51 12.93
CA SER A 173 10.32 -13.40 13.62
C SER A 173 9.35 -12.24 13.90
N ASN A 174 8.23 -12.14 13.17
CA ASN A 174 7.32 -11.02 13.27
C ASN A 174 6.51 -11.03 14.57
N PRO A 175 6.21 -9.87 15.17
CA PRO A 175 5.32 -9.79 16.32
C PRO A 175 3.93 -10.37 16.01
N ARG A 176 3.46 -11.29 16.84
CA ARG A 176 2.14 -11.92 16.65
C ARG A 176 0.98 -10.94 16.75
N LEU A 177 1.11 -9.93 17.62
CA LEU A 177 0.10 -8.90 17.79
C LEU A 177 0.24 -7.89 16.65
N VAL A 178 -0.85 -7.70 15.91
CA VAL A 178 -0.98 -6.76 14.78
C VAL A 178 -0.23 -7.19 13.52
N ILE A 179 1.10 -7.33 13.54
CA ILE A 179 1.91 -7.49 12.31
C ILE A 179 1.51 -8.75 11.53
N ARG A 180 1.44 -9.92 12.19
CA ARG A 180 1.01 -11.15 11.52
C ARG A 180 -0.48 -11.19 11.13
N SER A 181 -1.25 -10.19 11.53
CA SER A 181 -2.65 -10.02 11.12
C SER A 181 -2.78 -9.04 9.96
N ILE A 182 -1.70 -8.37 9.54
CA ILE A 182 -1.70 -7.51 8.36
C ILE A 182 -1.48 -8.37 7.12
N ARG A 183 -2.20 -8.02 6.06
CA ARG A 183 -1.96 -8.43 4.68
C ARG A 183 -1.98 -7.17 3.85
N ASP A 184 -0.89 -6.86 3.15
CA ASP A 184 -0.94 -5.80 2.16
C ASP A 184 -1.23 -6.40 0.77
N GLU A 185 -2.01 -5.69 -0.04
CA GLU A 185 -2.28 -6.05 -1.43
C GLU A 185 -1.77 -4.92 -2.31
N LEU A 186 -0.93 -5.23 -3.31
CA LEU A 186 -0.23 -4.25 -4.12
C LEU A 186 -0.54 -4.43 -5.61
N VAL A 187 -0.75 -3.30 -6.29
CA VAL A 187 -0.85 -3.21 -7.74
C VAL A 187 0.09 -2.13 -8.28
N GLU A 188 0.54 -2.32 -9.51
CA GLU A 188 1.28 -1.33 -10.29
C GLU A 188 0.33 -0.51 -11.15
N LEU A 189 0.51 0.81 -11.10
CA LEU A 189 -0.27 1.76 -11.90
C LEU A 189 0.46 2.12 -13.19
N VAL A 190 1.72 2.52 -13.05
CA VAL A 190 2.69 2.75 -14.12
C VAL A 190 4.05 2.21 -13.66
N PRO A 191 4.99 1.93 -14.58
CA PRO A 191 6.32 1.43 -14.21
C PRO A 191 6.94 2.17 -13.03
N GLY A 192 7.12 1.47 -11.91
CA GLY A 192 7.75 2.02 -10.71
C GLY A 192 6.86 2.89 -9.82
N VAL A 193 5.54 2.90 -10.01
CA VAL A 193 4.56 3.53 -9.09
C VAL A 193 3.45 2.53 -8.77
N TYR A 194 3.28 2.28 -7.49
CA TYR A 194 2.42 1.23 -6.97
C TYR A 194 1.44 1.79 -5.94
N LEU A 195 0.23 1.24 -5.93
CA LEU A 195 -0.80 1.53 -4.95
C LEU A 195 -1.14 0.25 -4.20
N GLY A 196 -1.26 0.36 -2.89
CA GLY A 196 -1.53 -0.78 -2.03
C GLY A 196 -2.67 -0.56 -1.04
N LYS A 197 -3.38 -1.63 -0.73
CA LYS A 197 -4.37 -1.71 0.34
C LYS A 197 -3.74 -2.38 1.56
N ILE A 198 -4.04 -1.86 2.74
CA ILE A 198 -3.66 -2.46 4.01
C ILE A 198 -4.90 -3.18 4.54
N LEU A 199 -4.84 -4.50 4.67
CA LEU A 199 -5.92 -5.31 5.18
C LEU A 199 -5.55 -5.90 6.54
N PHE A 200 -6.52 -5.94 7.44
CA PHE A 200 -6.38 -6.54 8.76
C PHE A 200 -7.26 -7.78 8.90
N ASN A 201 -6.66 -8.90 9.27
CA ASN A 201 -7.35 -10.14 9.55
C ASN A 201 -8.03 -10.06 10.92
N THR A 202 -9.36 -10.03 10.91
CA THR A 202 -10.22 -10.00 12.11
C THR A 202 -10.58 -11.40 12.64
N GLY A 203 -9.91 -12.43 12.12
CA GLY A 203 -10.11 -13.84 12.46
C GLY A 203 -10.87 -14.61 11.37
N SER A 204 -10.61 -15.92 11.29
CA SER A 204 -11.28 -16.85 10.36
C SER A 204 -11.22 -16.41 8.89
N ASP A 205 -10.06 -15.91 8.43
CA ASP A 205 -9.83 -15.44 7.06
C ASP A 205 -10.71 -14.24 6.64
N ARG A 206 -11.30 -13.52 7.61
CA ARG A 206 -12.06 -12.28 7.34
C ARG A 206 -11.14 -11.07 7.42
N TYR A 207 -11.05 -10.36 6.31
CA TYR A 207 -10.23 -9.15 6.22
C TYR A 207 -11.10 -7.89 6.26
N SER A 208 -10.57 -6.85 6.89
CA SER A 208 -11.10 -5.50 6.81
C SER A 208 -10.02 -4.58 6.30
N LYS A 209 -10.32 -3.79 5.27
CA LYS A 209 -9.42 -2.73 4.81
C LYS A 209 -9.29 -1.67 5.91
N ILE A 210 -8.06 -1.32 6.23
CA ILE A 210 -7.72 -0.33 7.26
C ILE A 210 -6.98 0.88 6.69
N GLY A 211 -6.61 0.86 5.42
CA GLY A 211 -6.02 2.01 4.75
C GLY A 211 -5.43 1.71 3.37
N TYR A 212 -4.81 2.74 2.80
CA TYR A 212 -4.03 2.67 1.57
C TYR A 212 -2.61 3.18 1.82
N PHE A 213 -1.65 2.59 1.13
CA PHE A 213 -0.27 3.07 1.03
C PHE A 213 0.13 3.12 -0.44
N ALA A 214 1.20 3.83 -0.74
CA ALA A 214 1.77 3.82 -2.08
C ALA A 214 3.28 3.67 -2.00
N LEU A 215 3.85 3.09 -3.06
CA LEU A 215 5.28 2.89 -3.22
C LEU A 215 5.73 3.47 -4.56
N ARG A 216 6.98 3.91 -4.62
CA ARG A 216 7.66 4.20 -5.88
C ARG A 216 9.08 3.68 -5.87
N THR A 217 9.58 3.28 -7.03
CA THR A 217 10.99 2.95 -7.19
C THR A 217 11.82 4.25 -7.08
N PRO A 218 12.91 4.27 -6.30
CA PRO A 218 13.83 5.39 -6.23
C PRO A 218 14.39 5.72 -7.62
N ARG A 219 14.64 6.99 -7.88
CA ARG A 219 15.27 7.46 -9.12
C ARG A 219 16.73 7.82 -8.92
#